data_AF-A0A0S8B7D2-F1
#
_entry.id   AF-A0A0S8B7D2-F1
#
_cell.length_a   1.000
_cell.length_b   1.000
_cell.length_c   1.000
_cell.angle_alpha   90.00
_cell.angle_beta   90.00
_cell.angle_gamma   90.00
#
_symmetry.space_group_name_H-M   'P 1'
#
loop_
_entity.id
_entity.type
_entity.pdbx_description
1 polymer ?
#
loop_
_entity_poly.entity_id
_entity_poly.type
_entity_poly.pdbx_seq_one_letter_code
_entity_poly.pdbx_strand_id
1 'polypeptide(L)'
;MSEYRDRLERLCGIAHIGTHYADIWGKRVDVPEASLTALLKELGIDASDEEHAAEAERRSGEARAHEWLPPVVVVPADSADWSVPLQGDAAQARGGARWTLVTESGERHEGEPAGDAQAIRPGIALPIGYHHLSLDAQGEQRGATLVLAAPPRCWRPAALDDGTRLWGPALQLYALRSARNWGIGDFGDLLRFIEQCAERGAGIVGVNPLHALFPHNPAHISPYSPSSRVMLNVLYLDVEAIADFGESDETQRLVRSPEFQARLGRLRESELVDHVAVAATKFEVLERLYAHFRERHLGAQTPTQRAQAFREFQAARGEALRRHATFEALQAQFHAADAAVWGWPVWPEAYQDHDSEAVKTFCRERLDRVEYFEYLQWQVSLQLERVAARCDALGMEVGLYLDLAVSVDRAGSDAWTYRECYALGASVGAPPDDFNMSGQDWGLPP
;
A
#
# COMPACT_ATOMS: atom_id res chain seq x y z
N MET A 1 -14.54 -31.94 -24.30
CA MET A 1 -13.51 -31.45 -23.36
C MET A 1 -13.03 -32.65 -22.57
N SER A 2 -11.77 -32.68 -22.14
CA SER A 2 -11.25 -33.79 -21.32
C SER A 2 -11.83 -33.69 -19.90
N GLU A 3 -11.93 -34.83 -19.20
CA GLU A 3 -12.34 -34.87 -17.79
C GLU A 3 -11.46 -33.95 -16.92
N TYR A 4 -10.17 -33.88 -17.26
CA TYR A 4 -9.19 -32.96 -16.69
C TYR A 4 -9.51 -31.49 -16.90
N ARG A 5 -9.85 -31.08 -18.12
CA ARG A 5 -10.24 -29.69 -18.41
C ARG A 5 -11.46 -29.29 -17.59
N ASP A 6 -12.48 -30.14 -17.55
CA ASP A 6 -13.70 -29.86 -16.80
C ASP A 6 -13.40 -29.71 -15.30
N ARG A 7 -12.44 -30.47 -14.76
CA ARG A 7 -11.98 -30.35 -13.38
C ARG A 7 -11.21 -29.06 -13.13
N LEU A 8 -10.30 -28.68 -14.01
CA LEU A 8 -9.61 -27.39 -13.96
C LEU A 8 -10.60 -26.23 -13.93
N GLU A 9 -11.66 -26.28 -14.74
CA GLU A 9 -12.69 -25.24 -14.76
C GLU A 9 -13.47 -25.16 -13.44
N ARG A 10 -13.74 -26.28 -12.79
CA ARG A 10 -14.35 -26.29 -11.44
C ARG A 10 -13.42 -25.71 -10.38
N LEU A 11 -12.14 -26.10 -10.38
CA LEU A 11 -11.12 -25.51 -9.49
C LEU A 11 -10.93 -24.01 -9.74
N CYS A 12 -10.92 -23.57 -11.00
CA CYS A 12 -10.88 -22.16 -11.34
C CYS A 12 -12.14 -21.43 -10.84
N GLY A 13 -13.32 -22.06 -10.92
CA GLY A 13 -14.55 -21.51 -10.34
C GLY A 13 -14.48 -21.38 -8.81
N ILE A 14 -13.84 -22.33 -8.13
CA ILE A 14 -13.57 -22.28 -6.68
C ILE A 14 -12.62 -21.12 -6.35
N ALA A 15 -11.57 -20.94 -7.15
CA ALA A 15 -10.53 -19.93 -6.98
C ALA A 15 -10.86 -18.56 -7.61
N HIS A 16 -12.05 -18.41 -8.21
CA HIS A 16 -12.47 -17.20 -8.95
C HIS A 16 -11.55 -16.79 -10.11
N ILE A 17 -10.94 -17.76 -10.79
CA ILE A 17 -10.13 -17.56 -12.01
C ILE A 17 -11.04 -17.64 -13.24
N GLY A 18 -10.99 -16.60 -14.09
CA GLY A 18 -11.65 -16.60 -15.39
C GLY A 18 -11.03 -17.62 -16.35
N THR A 19 -11.82 -18.57 -16.85
CA THR A 19 -11.35 -19.61 -17.78
C THR A 19 -11.36 -19.17 -19.25
N HIS A 20 -11.91 -18.00 -19.50
CA HIS A 20 -12.03 -17.34 -20.80
C HIS A 20 -12.29 -15.85 -20.61
N TYR A 21 -12.04 -15.06 -21.64
CA TYR A 21 -12.38 -13.64 -21.69
C TYR A 21 -12.83 -13.24 -23.11
N ALA A 22 -13.45 -12.07 -23.23
CA ALA A 22 -13.69 -11.44 -24.52
C ALA A 22 -12.56 -10.46 -24.80
N ASP A 23 -11.90 -10.57 -25.95
CA ASP A 23 -10.91 -9.58 -26.37
C ASP A 23 -11.60 -8.27 -26.82
N ILE A 24 -10.80 -7.26 -27.14
CA ILE A 24 -11.32 -5.94 -27.55
C ILE A 24 -12.09 -5.97 -28.89
N TRP A 25 -12.03 -7.07 -29.64
CA TRP A 25 -12.78 -7.29 -30.88
C TRP A 25 -14.06 -8.10 -30.66
N GLY A 26 -14.39 -8.39 -29.39
CA GLY A 26 -15.56 -9.18 -28.99
C GLY A 26 -15.42 -10.67 -29.26
N LYS A 27 -14.21 -11.16 -29.57
CA LYS A 27 -13.96 -12.57 -29.77
C LYS A 27 -13.63 -13.22 -28.44
N ARG A 28 -14.24 -14.39 -28.21
CA ARG A 28 -13.94 -15.23 -27.05
C ARG A 28 -12.54 -15.83 -27.19
N VAL A 29 -11.75 -15.71 -26.13
CA VAL A 29 -10.45 -16.35 -25.95
C VAL A 29 -10.54 -17.29 -24.76
N ASP A 30 -10.36 -18.60 -24.98
CA ASP A 30 -10.26 -19.57 -23.90
C ASP A 30 -8.82 -19.63 -23.36
N VAL A 31 -8.68 -19.65 -22.05
CA VAL A 31 -7.38 -19.65 -21.39
C VAL A 31 -6.75 -21.07 -21.48
N PRO A 32 -5.48 -21.20 -21.90
CA PRO A 32 -4.80 -22.49 -21.98
C PRO A 32 -4.73 -23.22 -20.63
N GLU A 33 -4.83 -24.55 -20.63
CA GLU A 33 -4.75 -25.38 -19.40
C GLU A 33 -3.49 -25.10 -18.59
N ALA A 34 -2.32 -24.98 -19.24
CA ALA A 34 -1.07 -24.63 -18.58
C ALA A 34 -1.12 -23.30 -17.81
N SER A 35 -1.83 -22.30 -18.35
CA SER A 35 -2.01 -21.01 -17.67
C SER A 35 -2.95 -21.14 -16.48
N LEU A 36 -4.02 -21.93 -16.59
CA LEU A 36 -4.93 -22.21 -15.47
C LEU A 36 -4.22 -22.95 -14.34
N THR A 37 -3.47 -24.01 -14.66
CA THR A 37 -2.65 -24.74 -13.68
C THR A 37 -1.62 -23.84 -13.00
N ALA A 38 -0.94 -22.96 -13.74
CA ALA A 38 0.02 -22.03 -13.16
C ALA A 38 -0.64 -21.04 -12.18
N LEU A 39 -1.79 -20.46 -12.55
CA LEU A 39 -2.53 -19.55 -11.68
C LEU A 39 -3.10 -20.25 -10.44
N LEU A 40 -3.63 -21.48 -10.59
CA LEU A 40 -4.09 -22.28 -9.46
C LEU A 40 -2.94 -22.57 -8.48
N LYS A 41 -1.75 -22.90 -8.99
CA LYS A 41 -0.57 -23.14 -8.17
C LYS A 41 -0.17 -21.93 -7.34
N GLU A 42 -0.24 -20.72 -7.92
CA GLU A 42 0.03 -19.47 -7.20
C GLU A 42 -0.96 -19.22 -6.05
N LEU A 43 -2.20 -19.71 -6.18
CA LEU A 43 -3.21 -19.67 -5.12
C LEU A 43 -3.16 -20.89 -4.18
N GLY A 44 -2.07 -21.68 -4.24
CA GLY A 44 -1.86 -22.85 -3.40
C GLY A 44 -2.65 -24.10 -3.78
N ILE A 45 -3.25 -24.12 -4.98
CA ILE A 45 -4.05 -25.24 -5.50
C ILE A 45 -3.19 -26.04 -6.49
N ASP A 46 -2.75 -27.23 -6.10
CA ASP A 46 -2.03 -28.12 -7.00
C ASP A 46 -2.99 -28.81 -7.97
N ALA A 47 -2.89 -28.42 -9.23
CA ALA A 47 -3.59 -29.02 -10.36
C ALA A 47 -2.62 -29.34 -11.49
N SER A 48 -1.45 -29.90 -11.13
CA SER A 48 -0.38 -30.26 -12.06
C SER A 48 -0.73 -31.44 -12.97
N ASP A 49 -1.63 -32.32 -12.51
CA ASP A 49 -2.23 -33.42 -13.27
C ASP A 49 -3.62 -33.79 -12.73
N GLU A 50 -4.26 -34.80 -13.33
CA GLU A 50 -5.62 -35.25 -12.97
C GLU A 50 -5.73 -35.73 -11.50
N GLU A 51 -4.72 -36.41 -10.98
CA GLU A 51 -4.74 -36.95 -9.62
C GLU A 51 -4.66 -35.82 -8.59
N HIS A 52 -3.74 -34.88 -8.78
CA HIS A 52 -3.60 -33.71 -7.94
C HIS A 52 -4.83 -32.81 -8.01
N ALA A 53 -5.38 -32.59 -9.21
CA ALA A 53 -6.59 -31.80 -9.37
C ALA A 53 -7.80 -32.46 -8.69
N ALA A 54 -7.93 -33.79 -8.74
CA ALA A 54 -9.00 -34.52 -8.06
C ALA A 54 -8.90 -34.41 -6.54
N GLU A 55 -7.69 -34.53 -6.01
CA GLU A 55 -7.42 -34.37 -4.58
C GLU A 55 -7.67 -32.93 -4.12
N ALA A 56 -7.24 -31.93 -4.89
CA ALA A 56 -7.46 -30.52 -4.60
C ALA A 56 -8.96 -30.15 -4.59
N GLU A 57 -9.74 -30.70 -5.53
CA GLU A 57 -11.19 -30.51 -5.58
C GLU A 57 -11.87 -31.11 -4.34
N ARG A 58 -11.48 -32.33 -3.95
CA ARG A 58 -12.00 -33.00 -2.74
C ARG A 58 -11.68 -32.19 -1.48
N ARG A 59 -10.42 -31.77 -1.30
CA ARG A 59 -9.99 -30.95 -0.16
C ARG A 59 -10.73 -29.62 -0.08
N SER A 60 -10.92 -28.95 -1.22
CA SER A 60 -11.65 -27.69 -1.29
C SER A 60 -13.13 -27.86 -0.87
N GLY A 61 -13.75 -28.98 -1.26
CA GLY A 61 -15.10 -29.33 -0.81
C GLY A 61 -15.17 -29.58 0.70
N GLU A 62 -14.21 -30.33 1.26
CA GLU A 62 -14.13 -30.62 2.69
C GLU A 62 -13.90 -29.35 3.54
N ALA A 63 -13.01 -28.45 3.11
CA ALA A 63 -12.76 -27.19 3.80
C ALA A 63 -14.02 -26.31 3.84
N ARG A 64 -14.69 -26.14 2.69
CA ARG A 64 -15.91 -25.33 2.58
C ARG A 64 -17.09 -25.89 3.39
N ALA A 65 -17.14 -27.19 3.62
CA ALA A 65 -18.17 -27.78 4.50
C ALA A 65 -18.06 -27.27 5.95
N HIS A 66 -16.84 -26.94 6.39
CA HIS A 66 -16.56 -26.46 7.74
C HIS A 66 -16.59 -24.93 7.87
N GLU A 67 -16.63 -24.18 6.76
CA GLU A 67 -16.76 -22.73 6.75
C GLU A 67 -18.24 -22.32 6.94
N TRP A 68 -18.62 -21.96 8.17
CA TRP A 68 -20.01 -21.59 8.46
C TRP A 68 -20.33 -20.14 8.14
N LEU A 69 -19.32 -19.27 8.12
CA LEU A 69 -19.40 -17.86 7.76
C LEU A 69 -18.34 -17.53 6.71
N PRO A 70 -18.62 -16.61 5.77
CA PRO A 70 -17.58 -16.08 4.89
C PRO A 70 -16.52 -15.33 5.72
N PRO A 71 -15.27 -15.21 5.26
CA PRO A 71 -14.24 -14.46 5.98
C PRO A 71 -14.59 -12.97 6.12
N VAL A 72 -15.25 -12.40 5.10
CA VAL A 72 -15.66 -11.00 5.05
C VAL A 72 -17.04 -10.88 4.39
N VAL A 73 -17.86 -9.95 4.87
CA VAL A 73 -19.10 -9.52 4.23
C VAL A 73 -19.16 -8.00 4.18
N VAL A 74 -19.59 -7.45 3.04
CA VAL A 74 -19.83 -6.01 2.89
C VAL A 74 -21.33 -5.76 2.96
N VAL A 75 -21.73 -4.81 3.81
CA VAL A 75 -23.13 -4.47 4.08
C VAL A 75 -23.35 -2.97 3.91
N PRO A 76 -24.57 -2.52 3.58
CA PRO A 76 -24.88 -1.09 3.57
C PRO A 76 -24.81 -0.53 5.00
N ALA A 77 -24.02 0.54 5.18
CA ALA A 77 -24.01 1.31 6.42
C ALA A 77 -25.38 1.97 6.68
N ASP A 78 -25.67 2.21 7.95
CA ASP A 78 -26.87 2.85 8.49
C ASP A 78 -28.19 2.14 8.12
N SER A 79 -28.12 0.90 7.63
CA SER A 79 -29.26 0.04 7.32
C SER A 79 -29.29 -1.14 8.29
N ALA A 80 -30.49 -1.47 8.80
CA ALA A 80 -30.73 -2.71 9.55
C ALA A 80 -31.03 -3.91 8.64
N ASP A 81 -31.25 -3.66 7.34
CA ASP A 81 -31.56 -4.68 6.34
C ASP A 81 -30.28 -5.19 5.68
N TRP A 82 -29.65 -6.16 6.34
CA TRP A 82 -28.50 -6.89 5.85
C TRP A 82 -28.47 -8.28 6.48
N SER A 83 -27.66 -9.16 5.90
CA SER A 83 -27.53 -10.53 6.39
C SER A 83 -26.15 -11.10 6.11
N VAL A 84 -25.68 -11.98 6.99
CA VAL A 84 -24.49 -12.79 6.77
C VAL A 84 -24.94 -14.18 6.29
N PRO A 85 -24.54 -14.64 5.10
CA PRO A 85 -24.92 -15.97 4.61
C PRO A 85 -24.29 -17.04 5.49
N LEU A 86 -25.09 -18.03 5.88
CA LEU A 86 -24.62 -19.25 6.52
C LEU A 86 -24.20 -20.24 5.43
N GLN A 87 -23.03 -20.84 5.58
CA GLN A 87 -22.41 -21.71 4.58
C GLN A 87 -22.08 -23.10 5.12
N GLY A 88 -21.70 -24.02 4.23
CA GLY A 88 -21.32 -25.38 4.59
C GLY A 88 -22.40 -26.11 5.38
N ASP A 89 -21.97 -26.76 6.46
CA ASP A 89 -22.83 -27.52 7.36
C ASP A 89 -23.53 -26.67 8.44
N ALA A 90 -23.53 -25.34 8.33
CA ALA A 90 -24.22 -24.46 9.27
C ALA A 90 -25.72 -24.82 9.44
N ALA A 91 -26.36 -25.37 8.38
CA ALA A 91 -27.74 -25.86 8.45
C ALA A 91 -27.93 -27.07 9.39
N GLN A 92 -26.84 -27.77 9.77
CA GLN A 92 -26.83 -28.88 10.72
C GLN A 92 -26.79 -28.39 12.18
N ALA A 93 -26.51 -27.11 12.42
CA ALA A 93 -26.45 -26.48 13.75
C ALA A 93 -27.83 -26.23 14.41
N ARG A 94 -28.85 -27.03 14.05
CA ARG A 94 -30.24 -26.80 14.43
C ARG A 94 -30.41 -26.76 15.96
N GLY A 95 -30.76 -25.58 16.46
CA GLY A 95 -31.06 -25.33 17.88
C GLY A 95 -29.80 -25.13 18.72
N GLY A 96 -29.60 -23.90 19.23
CA GLY A 96 -28.52 -23.57 20.17
C GLY A 96 -27.30 -22.87 19.55
N ALA A 97 -27.40 -22.39 18.32
CA ALA A 97 -26.41 -21.47 17.76
C ALA A 97 -26.68 -20.04 18.23
N ARG A 98 -25.63 -19.29 18.56
CA ARG A 98 -25.69 -17.91 19.03
C ARG A 98 -24.69 -17.07 18.24
N TRP A 99 -25.10 -15.93 17.74
CA TRP A 99 -24.19 -14.97 17.13
C TRP A 99 -23.85 -13.85 18.11
N THR A 100 -22.63 -13.33 18.00
CA THR A 100 -22.16 -12.13 18.69
C THR A 100 -21.64 -11.16 17.65
N LEU A 101 -22.11 -9.91 17.68
CA LEU A 101 -21.62 -8.82 16.85
C LEU A 101 -20.93 -7.80 17.74
N VAL A 102 -19.68 -7.45 17.42
CA VAL A 102 -18.92 -6.39 18.06
C VAL A 102 -18.67 -5.30 17.03
N THR A 103 -19.20 -4.10 17.29
CA THR A 103 -18.98 -2.94 16.41
C THR A 103 -17.55 -2.41 16.53
N GLU A 104 -17.17 -1.49 15.65
CA GLU A 104 -15.81 -0.92 15.64
C GLU A 104 -15.53 -0.14 16.93
N SER A 105 -16.56 0.49 17.49
CA SER A 105 -16.50 1.21 18.77
C SER A 105 -16.53 0.28 19.99
N GLY A 106 -16.68 -1.03 19.79
CA GLY A 106 -16.72 -2.04 20.85
C GLY A 106 -18.11 -2.31 21.44
N GLU A 107 -19.18 -1.79 20.84
CA GLU A 107 -20.55 -2.14 21.24
C GLU A 107 -20.85 -3.60 20.89
N ARG A 108 -21.49 -4.31 21.82
CA ARG A 108 -21.75 -5.75 21.69
C ARG A 108 -23.24 -6.04 21.57
N HIS A 109 -23.59 -6.81 20.56
CA HIS A 109 -24.95 -7.32 20.33
C HIS A 109 -24.93 -8.84 20.18
N GLU A 110 -26.03 -9.48 20.58
CA GLU A 110 -26.12 -10.94 20.59
C GLU A 110 -27.53 -11.37 20.19
N GLY A 111 -27.63 -12.55 19.58
CA GLY A 111 -28.90 -13.16 19.27
C GLY A 111 -28.76 -14.58 18.76
N GLU A 112 -29.87 -15.16 18.35
CA GLU A 112 -29.93 -16.50 17.77
C GLU A 112 -30.29 -16.39 16.28
N PRO A 113 -29.70 -17.22 15.40
CA PRO A 113 -30.21 -17.36 14.04
C PRO A 113 -31.64 -17.91 14.08
N ALA A 114 -32.50 -17.48 13.16
CA ALA A 114 -33.83 -18.09 13.06
C ALA A 114 -33.69 -19.58 12.67
N GLY A 115 -34.56 -20.45 13.17
CA GLY A 115 -34.35 -21.91 13.15
C GLY A 115 -34.18 -22.57 11.78
N ASP A 116 -34.70 -21.97 10.71
CA ASP A 116 -34.54 -22.39 9.31
C ASP A 116 -33.77 -21.38 8.45
N ALA A 117 -33.13 -20.39 9.05
CA ALA A 117 -32.51 -19.31 8.32
C ALA A 117 -31.24 -19.78 7.58
N GLN A 118 -31.16 -19.45 6.30
CA GLN A 118 -29.93 -19.57 5.48
C GLN A 118 -28.94 -18.43 5.74
N ALA A 119 -29.25 -17.51 6.65
CA ALA A 119 -28.44 -16.33 6.94
C ALA A 119 -28.73 -15.79 8.34
N ILE A 120 -27.74 -15.15 8.95
CA ILE A 120 -27.89 -14.38 10.18
C ILE A 120 -28.39 -12.99 9.81
N ARG A 121 -29.47 -12.53 10.46
CA ARG A 121 -30.04 -11.18 10.31
C ARG A 121 -30.08 -10.48 11.65
N PRO A 122 -29.05 -9.69 12.01
CA PRO A 122 -29.02 -9.06 13.33
C PRO A 122 -30.08 -7.98 13.54
N GLY A 123 -30.58 -7.36 12.45
CA GLY A 123 -31.59 -6.30 12.54
C GLY A 123 -31.07 -5.00 13.20
N ILE A 124 -29.77 -4.76 13.09
CA ILE A 124 -29.05 -3.64 13.71
C ILE A 124 -28.48 -2.75 12.60
N ALA A 125 -28.73 -1.46 12.67
CA ALA A 125 -28.08 -0.50 11.78
C ALA A 125 -26.62 -0.30 12.22
N LEU A 126 -25.68 -0.56 11.33
CA LEU A 126 -24.25 -0.43 11.59
C LEU A 126 -23.72 0.90 11.06
N PRO A 127 -22.97 1.68 11.86
CA PRO A 127 -22.28 2.87 11.33
C PRO A 127 -21.24 2.44 10.28
N ILE A 128 -20.78 3.37 9.44
CA ILE A 128 -19.65 3.09 8.54
C ILE A 128 -18.46 2.59 9.37
N GLY A 129 -17.90 1.44 9.00
CA GLY A 129 -16.78 0.89 9.77
C GLY A 129 -16.51 -0.61 9.60
N TYR A 130 -15.59 -1.08 10.45
CA TYR A 130 -15.10 -2.45 10.53
C TYR A 130 -15.68 -3.13 11.78
N HIS A 131 -16.55 -4.12 11.60
CA HIS A 131 -17.22 -4.82 12.69
C HIS A 131 -16.92 -6.32 12.63
N HIS A 132 -17.11 -7.03 13.74
CA HIS A 132 -16.83 -8.46 13.81
C HIS A 132 -18.08 -9.22 14.25
N LEU A 133 -18.48 -10.23 13.47
CA LEU A 133 -19.54 -11.15 13.85
C LEU A 133 -18.97 -12.56 14.03
N SER A 134 -19.21 -13.16 15.19
CA SER A 134 -18.90 -14.56 15.46
C SER A 134 -20.18 -15.39 15.60
N LEU A 135 -20.08 -16.68 15.32
CA LEU A 135 -21.14 -17.66 15.50
C LEU A 135 -20.62 -18.81 16.35
N ASP A 136 -21.27 -19.01 17.48
CA ASP A 136 -21.01 -20.10 18.42
C ASP A 136 -22.11 -21.15 18.30
N ALA A 137 -21.76 -22.43 18.31
CA ALA A 137 -22.73 -23.52 18.43
C ALA A 137 -22.14 -24.70 19.20
N GLN A 138 -22.96 -25.30 20.06
CA GLN A 138 -22.54 -26.40 20.95
C GLN A 138 -21.36 -26.02 21.87
N GLY A 139 -21.27 -24.74 22.28
CA GLY A 139 -20.23 -24.24 23.19
C GLY A 139 -18.87 -23.95 22.55
N GLU A 140 -18.76 -24.02 21.21
CA GLU A 140 -17.54 -23.72 20.46
C GLU A 140 -17.82 -22.64 19.40
N GLN A 141 -16.83 -21.77 19.14
CA GLN A 141 -16.88 -20.84 18.02
C GLN A 141 -16.75 -21.60 16.71
N ARG A 142 -17.78 -21.53 15.86
CA ARG A 142 -17.86 -22.23 14.57
C ARG A 142 -17.45 -21.36 13.40
N GLY A 143 -17.48 -20.05 13.56
CA GLY A 143 -17.01 -19.11 12.55
C GLY A 143 -16.92 -17.69 13.07
N ALA A 144 -16.13 -16.87 12.38
CA ALA A 144 -16.08 -15.44 12.55
C ALA A 144 -15.97 -14.77 11.17
N THR A 145 -16.55 -13.59 11.04
CA THR A 145 -16.53 -12.79 9.82
C THR A 145 -16.27 -11.32 10.13
N LEU A 146 -15.53 -10.66 9.27
CA LEU A 146 -15.42 -9.21 9.24
C LEU A 146 -16.63 -8.63 8.49
N VAL A 147 -17.44 -7.83 9.17
CA VAL A 147 -18.57 -7.10 8.60
C VAL A 147 -18.13 -5.68 8.28
N LEU A 148 -18.01 -5.36 6.99
CA LEU A 148 -17.65 -4.04 6.48
C LEU A 148 -18.93 -3.26 6.16
N ALA A 149 -19.28 -2.30 7.02
CA ALA A 149 -20.40 -1.41 6.76
C ALA A 149 -19.93 -0.23 5.89
N ALA A 150 -20.40 -0.17 4.64
CA ALA A 150 -19.94 0.79 3.65
C ALA A 150 -21.07 1.74 3.19
N PRO A 151 -20.78 3.04 2.95
CA PRO A 151 -21.76 3.95 2.37
C PRO A 151 -22.04 3.58 0.90
N PRO A 152 -23.26 3.87 0.39
CA PRO A 152 -23.63 3.52 -0.99
C PRO A 152 -22.92 4.35 -2.06
N ARG A 153 -22.20 5.41 -1.66
CA ARG A 153 -21.48 6.33 -2.56
C ARG A 153 -20.19 6.80 -1.89
N CYS A 154 -19.15 6.99 -2.70
CA CYS A 154 -17.94 7.68 -2.26
C CYS A 154 -18.24 9.14 -1.88
N TRP A 155 -17.34 9.73 -1.08
CA TRP A 155 -17.38 11.16 -0.81
C TRP A 155 -17.24 11.97 -2.10
N ARG A 156 -17.89 13.13 -2.14
CA ARG A 156 -17.76 14.13 -3.20
C ARG A 156 -17.83 15.54 -2.58
N PRO A 157 -17.13 16.54 -3.15
CA PRO A 157 -17.26 17.92 -2.71
C PRO A 157 -18.69 18.42 -2.83
N ALA A 158 -19.18 19.12 -1.79
CA ALA A 158 -20.54 19.65 -1.76
C ALA A 158 -20.82 20.64 -2.90
N ALA A 159 -19.82 21.40 -3.36
CA ALA A 159 -19.98 22.32 -4.47
C ALA A 159 -20.46 21.65 -5.77
N LEU A 160 -20.16 20.36 -5.98
CA LEU A 160 -20.62 19.63 -7.15
C LEU A 160 -22.13 19.33 -7.13
N ASP A 161 -22.78 19.42 -5.96
CA ASP A 161 -24.21 19.16 -5.81
C ASP A 161 -25.06 20.29 -6.40
N ASP A 162 -24.54 21.52 -6.33
CA ASP A 162 -25.16 22.73 -6.89
C ASP A 162 -24.83 22.96 -8.37
N GLY A 163 -24.18 21.98 -9.03
CA GLY A 163 -23.81 22.04 -10.44
C GLY A 163 -22.52 22.82 -10.74
N THR A 164 -21.73 23.14 -9.71
CA THR A 164 -20.41 23.79 -9.88
C THR A 164 -19.49 22.91 -10.71
N ARG A 165 -18.71 23.54 -11.59
CA ARG A 165 -17.65 22.87 -12.35
C ARG A 165 -16.29 23.20 -11.76
N LEU A 166 -15.57 22.18 -11.34
CA LEU A 166 -14.21 22.31 -10.82
C LEU A 166 -13.20 22.09 -11.94
N TRP A 167 -12.07 22.77 -11.84
CA TRP A 167 -10.92 22.55 -12.71
C TRP A 167 -9.64 22.52 -11.87
N GLY A 168 -8.61 21.89 -12.43
CA GLY A 168 -7.31 21.82 -11.82
C GLY A 168 -6.29 21.15 -12.74
N PRO A 169 -5.00 21.48 -12.63
CA PRO A 169 -3.97 20.81 -13.39
C PRO A 169 -3.67 19.41 -12.81
N ALA A 170 -3.31 18.48 -13.70
CA ALA A 170 -2.61 17.25 -13.33
C ALA A 170 -1.14 17.39 -13.74
N LEU A 171 -0.22 17.11 -12.82
CA LEU A 171 1.21 17.30 -13.04
C LEU A 171 2.03 16.11 -12.56
N GLN A 172 3.20 15.94 -13.17
CA GLN A 172 4.23 15.01 -12.72
C GLN A 172 5.14 15.78 -11.76
N LEU A 173 5.05 15.53 -10.45
CA LEU A 173 5.71 16.33 -9.40
C LEU A 173 7.21 16.39 -9.63
N TYR A 174 7.83 15.25 -9.96
CA TYR A 174 9.25 15.18 -10.25
C TYR A 174 9.71 16.11 -11.37
N ALA A 175 8.82 16.48 -12.30
CA ALA A 175 9.13 17.34 -13.44
C ALA A 175 9.02 18.85 -13.13
N LEU A 176 8.51 19.24 -11.95
CA LEU A 176 8.45 20.65 -11.58
C LEU A 176 9.87 21.24 -11.46
N ARG A 177 10.06 22.38 -12.11
CA ARG A 177 11.26 23.20 -11.99
C ARG A 177 10.96 24.45 -11.21
N SER A 178 11.91 24.86 -10.39
CA SER A 178 11.82 26.12 -9.69
C SER A 178 13.19 26.67 -9.42
N ALA A 179 13.33 27.93 -8.98
CA ALA A 179 14.62 28.55 -8.61
C ALA A 179 15.34 27.92 -7.40
N ARG A 180 14.66 27.07 -6.59
CA ARG A 180 15.18 26.56 -5.32
C ARG A 180 15.45 25.05 -5.26
N ASN A 181 14.67 24.24 -5.98
CA ASN A 181 14.71 22.80 -5.83
C ASN A 181 16.06 22.19 -6.24
N TRP A 182 16.30 20.95 -5.82
CA TRP A 182 17.60 20.31 -6.00
C TRP A 182 17.69 19.50 -7.31
N GLY A 183 17.01 19.95 -8.37
CA GLY A 183 16.98 19.30 -9.69
C GLY A 183 15.80 18.35 -9.94
N ILE A 184 14.92 18.20 -8.95
CA ILE A 184 13.65 17.47 -9.02
C ILE A 184 12.60 18.33 -8.31
N GLY A 185 11.35 18.31 -8.78
CA GLY A 185 10.27 18.94 -8.04
C GLY A 185 10.01 18.27 -6.69
N ASP A 186 9.76 19.05 -5.65
CA ASP A 186 9.58 18.60 -4.27
C ASP A 186 8.30 19.19 -3.62
N PHE A 187 7.99 18.81 -2.38
CA PHE A 187 6.79 19.31 -1.69
C PHE A 187 6.79 20.83 -1.48
N GLY A 188 7.95 21.46 -1.40
CA GLY A 188 8.08 22.92 -1.33
C GLY A 188 7.72 23.59 -2.65
N ASP A 189 8.03 22.95 -3.78
CA ASP A 189 7.53 23.39 -5.09
C ASP A 189 6.04 23.14 -5.26
N LEU A 190 5.55 21.98 -4.82
CA LEU A 190 4.13 21.65 -4.87
C LEU A 190 3.28 22.66 -4.09
N LEU A 191 3.72 23.05 -2.89
CA LEU A 191 3.08 24.11 -2.10
C LEU A 191 2.92 25.41 -2.89
N ARG A 192 4.01 25.90 -3.50
CA ARG A 192 3.97 27.15 -4.28
C ARG A 192 3.14 27.02 -5.54
N PHE A 193 3.20 25.86 -6.20
CA PHE A 193 2.39 25.60 -7.38
C PHE A 193 0.89 25.60 -7.04
N ILE A 194 0.50 25.00 -5.92
CA ILE A 194 -0.87 25.00 -5.41
C ILE A 194 -1.36 26.41 -5.10
N GLU A 195 -0.54 27.23 -4.43
CA GLU A 195 -0.88 28.63 -4.16
C GLU A 195 -1.19 29.39 -5.46
N GLN A 196 -0.33 29.24 -6.47
CA GLN A 196 -0.54 29.87 -7.78
C GLN A 196 -1.80 29.34 -8.49
N CYS A 197 -2.12 28.05 -8.36
CA CYS A 197 -3.32 27.46 -8.96
C CYS A 197 -4.59 27.96 -8.25
N ALA A 198 -4.60 27.99 -6.93
CA ALA A 198 -5.72 28.45 -6.13
C ALA A 198 -6.05 29.92 -6.40
N GLU A 199 -5.04 30.79 -6.56
CA GLU A 199 -5.23 32.19 -6.99
C GLU A 199 -5.98 32.33 -8.32
N ARG A 200 -5.95 31.30 -9.17
CA ARG A 200 -6.64 31.24 -10.47
C ARG A 200 -7.97 30.50 -10.41
N GLY A 201 -8.39 30.06 -9.21
CA GLY A 201 -9.64 29.35 -8.98
C GLY A 201 -9.56 27.84 -9.22
N ALA A 202 -8.37 27.23 -9.22
CA ALA A 202 -8.26 25.78 -9.26
C ALA A 202 -8.78 25.19 -7.94
N GLY A 203 -9.68 24.21 -8.03
CA GLY A 203 -10.24 23.50 -6.88
C GLY A 203 -9.52 22.19 -6.55
N ILE A 204 -8.61 21.76 -7.43
CA ILE A 204 -7.93 20.47 -7.37
C ILE A 204 -6.54 20.59 -8.02
N VAL A 205 -5.56 19.84 -7.53
CA VAL A 205 -4.25 19.65 -8.18
C VAL A 205 -3.91 18.16 -8.13
N GLY A 206 -3.77 17.55 -9.30
CA GLY A 206 -3.39 16.15 -9.44
C GLY A 206 -1.89 15.96 -9.49
N VAL A 207 -1.40 14.94 -8.78
CA VAL A 207 0.01 14.52 -8.82
C VAL A 207 0.12 13.05 -9.20
N ASN A 208 1.26 12.66 -9.76
CA ASN A 208 1.61 11.25 -9.93
C ASN A 208 1.67 10.49 -8.60
N PRO A 209 1.75 9.15 -8.62
CA PRO A 209 1.90 8.38 -7.39
C PRO A 209 3.12 8.83 -6.59
N LEU A 210 2.92 9.06 -5.30
CA LEU A 210 3.95 9.53 -4.37
C LEU A 210 4.59 8.40 -3.57
N HIS A 211 4.32 7.16 -3.98
CA HIS A 211 4.72 5.91 -3.35
C HIS A 211 6.24 5.77 -3.18
N ALA A 212 6.67 5.15 -2.10
CA ALA A 212 8.08 4.86 -1.86
C ALA A 212 8.65 4.01 -3.01
N LEU A 213 9.75 4.50 -3.59
CA LEU A 213 10.55 3.78 -4.59
C LEU A 213 11.73 3.12 -3.89
N PHE A 214 12.91 3.11 -4.53
CA PHE A 214 14.09 2.39 -4.06
C PHE A 214 15.26 3.36 -3.81
N PRO A 215 15.47 3.84 -2.57
CA PRO A 215 16.63 4.67 -2.20
C PRO A 215 17.98 4.11 -2.64
N HIS A 216 18.15 2.79 -2.58
CA HIS A 216 19.38 2.11 -3.02
C HIS A 216 19.55 2.07 -4.56
N ASN A 217 18.46 2.20 -5.32
CA ASN A 217 18.45 2.17 -6.78
C ASN A 217 17.64 3.36 -7.34
N PRO A 218 18.18 4.59 -7.25
CA PRO A 218 17.48 5.80 -7.70
C PRO A 218 17.27 5.88 -9.21
N ALA A 219 17.85 4.96 -10.01
CA ALA A 219 17.54 4.83 -11.43
C ALA A 219 16.22 4.10 -11.70
N HIS A 220 15.64 3.42 -10.69
CA HIS A 220 14.31 2.83 -10.78
C HIS A 220 13.24 3.89 -10.49
N ILE A 221 12.89 4.64 -11.53
CA ILE A 221 12.15 5.92 -11.41
C ILE A 221 10.64 5.82 -11.62
N SER A 222 10.10 4.66 -12.02
CA SER A 222 8.68 4.52 -12.35
C SER A 222 7.81 4.67 -11.09
N PRO A 223 6.91 5.68 -11.01
CA PRO A 223 5.97 5.80 -9.89
C PRO A 223 4.96 4.64 -9.80
N TYR A 224 4.84 3.85 -10.87
CA TYR A 224 3.90 2.73 -10.99
C TYR A 224 4.53 1.36 -10.69
N SER A 225 5.81 1.33 -10.32
CA SER A 225 6.52 0.13 -9.84
C SER A 225 7.12 0.39 -8.45
N PRO A 226 6.31 0.79 -7.44
CA PRO A 226 6.84 1.22 -6.15
C PRO A 226 7.27 0.06 -5.26
N SER A 227 8.19 0.34 -4.34
CA SER A 227 8.55 -0.57 -3.24
C SER A 227 7.37 -0.77 -2.26
N SER A 228 6.62 0.31 -2.02
CA SER A 228 5.42 0.30 -1.18
C SER A 228 4.38 1.29 -1.66
N ARG A 229 3.10 0.90 -1.64
CA ARG A 229 1.96 1.82 -1.89
C ARG A 229 1.46 2.53 -0.63
N VAL A 230 2.01 2.17 0.53
CA VAL A 230 1.65 2.75 1.83
C VAL A 230 2.66 3.82 2.25
N MET A 231 3.94 3.61 1.92
CA MET A 231 5.04 4.52 2.26
C MET A 231 5.27 5.54 1.14
N LEU A 232 5.95 6.64 1.45
CA LEU A 232 6.11 7.77 0.53
C LEU A 232 7.55 7.91 0.01
N ASN A 233 7.69 8.46 -1.20
CA ASN A 233 8.99 8.69 -1.84
C ASN A 233 9.73 9.87 -1.19
N VAL A 234 10.82 9.53 -0.48
CA VAL A 234 11.67 10.49 0.23
C VAL A 234 12.42 11.46 -0.70
N LEU A 235 12.50 11.19 -2.01
CA LEU A 235 13.08 12.13 -2.97
C LEU A 235 12.25 13.40 -3.15
N TYR A 236 10.97 13.40 -2.76
CA TYR A 236 10.12 14.60 -2.78
C TYR A 236 10.33 15.53 -1.58
N LEU A 237 11.20 15.19 -0.62
CA LEU A 237 11.54 16.10 0.48
C LEU A 237 12.16 17.40 -0.03
N ASP A 238 11.58 18.53 0.38
CA ASP A 238 12.26 19.83 0.41
C ASP A 238 13.23 19.81 1.60
N VAL A 239 14.51 19.53 1.33
CA VAL A 239 15.55 19.32 2.37
C VAL A 239 15.72 20.58 3.23
N GLU A 240 15.61 21.76 2.63
CA GLU A 240 15.81 23.03 3.34
C GLU A 240 14.61 23.41 4.23
N ALA A 241 13.44 22.82 4.00
CA ALA A 241 12.26 23.00 4.84
C ALA A 241 12.21 22.06 6.07
N ILE A 242 13.14 21.11 6.17
CA ILE A 242 13.29 20.26 7.36
C ILE A 242 13.86 21.13 8.49
N ALA A 243 13.20 21.18 9.64
CA ALA A 243 13.62 22.09 10.73
C ALA A 243 15.07 21.85 11.19
N ASP A 244 15.54 20.60 11.16
CA ASP A 244 16.92 20.24 11.52
C ASP A 244 17.96 20.91 10.60
N PHE A 245 17.59 21.25 9.36
CA PHE A 245 18.44 22.04 8.47
C PHE A 245 18.63 23.46 9.01
N GLY A 246 17.55 24.08 9.50
CA GLY A 246 17.58 25.39 10.16
C GLY A 246 18.39 25.41 11.47
N GLU A 247 18.51 24.26 12.13
CA GLU A 247 19.23 24.11 13.40
C GLU A 247 20.71 23.71 13.26
N SER A 248 21.12 23.21 12.09
CA SER A 248 22.49 22.72 11.85
C SER A 248 23.32 23.71 11.04
N ASP A 249 24.08 24.57 11.75
CA ASP A 249 25.01 25.52 11.12
C ASP A 249 26.05 24.83 10.21
N GLU A 250 26.51 23.63 10.61
CA GLU A 250 27.44 22.85 9.81
C GLU A 250 26.82 22.44 8.47
N THR A 251 25.59 21.91 8.50
CA THR A 251 24.89 21.48 7.29
C THR A 251 24.55 22.67 6.39
N GLN A 252 24.15 23.80 6.96
CA GLN A 252 23.93 25.02 6.20
C GLN A 252 25.21 25.53 5.52
N ARG A 253 26.37 25.48 6.22
CA ARG A 253 27.66 25.85 5.62
C ARG A 253 28.03 24.92 4.45
N LEU A 254 27.79 23.62 4.58
CA LEU A 254 27.99 22.66 3.49
C LEU A 254 27.12 23.01 2.28
N VAL A 255 25.81 23.17 2.46
CA VAL A 255 24.90 23.46 1.35
C VAL A 255 25.20 24.81 0.70
N ARG A 256 25.60 25.82 1.49
CA ARG A 256 25.99 27.15 0.98
C ARG A 256 27.38 27.19 0.35
N SER A 257 28.17 26.11 0.39
CA SER A 257 29.50 26.10 -0.21
C SER A 257 29.43 26.30 -1.73
N PRO A 258 30.42 26.97 -2.34
CA PRO A 258 30.45 27.15 -3.79
C PRO A 258 30.36 25.82 -4.56
N GLU A 259 31.00 24.77 -4.05
CA GLU A 259 31.02 23.45 -4.68
C GLU A 259 29.61 22.81 -4.65
N PHE A 260 28.92 22.88 -3.52
CA PHE A 260 27.58 22.33 -3.37
C PHE A 260 26.56 23.11 -4.21
N GLN A 261 26.63 24.44 -4.19
CA GLN A 261 25.78 25.30 -5.01
C GLN A 261 26.01 25.08 -6.52
N ALA A 262 27.25 24.90 -6.95
CA ALA A 262 27.56 24.55 -8.34
C ALA A 262 27.00 23.17 -8.73
N ARG A 263 27.00 22.20 -7.81
CA ARG A 263 26.35 20.89 -8.01
C ARG A 263 24.84 21.06 -8.17
N LEU A 264 24.18 21.80 -7.28
CA LEU A 264 22.74 22.09 -7.41
C LEU A 264 22.41 22.81 -8.72
N GLY A 265 23.21 23.80 -9.12
CA GLY A 265 23.06 24.50 -10.39
C GLY A 265 23.02 23.55 -11.58
N ARG A 266 23.98 22.62 -11.67
CA ARG A 266 24.01 21.60 -12.73
C ARG A 266 22.77 20.69 -12.73
N LEU A 267 22.34 20.23 -11.56
CA LEU A 267 21.14 19.38 -11.45
C LEU A 267 19.89 20.11 -11.94
N ARG A 268 19.76 21.39 -11.61
CA ARG A 268 18.62 22.24 -11.98
C ARG A 268 18.61 22.60 -13.47
N GLU A 269 19.80 22.70 -14.08
CA GLU A 269 20.00 22.99 -15.50
C GLU A 269 19.88 21.75 -16.39
N SER A 270 20.00 20.54 -15.84
CA SER A 270 19.86 19.28 -16.58
C SER A 270 18.52 19.20 -17.32
N GLU A 271 18.52 18.77 -18.58
CA GLU A 271 17.31 18.66 -19.43
C GLU A 271 16.32 17.62 -18.88
N LEU A 272 16.84 16.48 -18.40
CA LEU A 272 16.10 15.44 -17.73
C LEU A 272 16.46 15.41 -16.24
N VAL A 273 15.55 14.92 -15.41
CA VAL A 273 15.80 14.75 -13.97
C VAL A 273 16.87 13.66 -13.79
N ASP A 274 18.04 14.05 -13.30
CA ASP A 274 19.12 13.13 -12.93
C ASP A 274 18.83 12.55 -11.54
N HIS A 275 17.95 11.54 -11.48
CA HIS A 275 17.49 10.96 -10.22
C HIS A 275 18.63 10.39 -9.38
N VAL A 276 19.67 9.85 -10.00
CA VAL A 276 20.82 9.28 -9.30
C VAL A 276 21.60 10.39 -8.60
N ALA A 277 21.94 11.46 -9.31
CA ALA A 277 22.71 12.56 -8.72
C ALA A 277 21.87 13.41 -7.74
N VAL A 278 20.56 13.55 -7.99
CA VAL A 278 19.61 14.15 -7.04
C VAL A 278 19.56 13.34 -5.75
N ALA A 279 19.37 12.03 -5.84
CA ALA A 279 19.32 11.14 -4.68
C ALA A 279 20.63 11.20 -3.88
N ALA A 280 21.78 11.08 -4.55
CA ALA A 280 23.08 11.20 -3.90
C ALA A 280 23.24 12.54 -3.15
N THR A 281 22.81 13.64 -3.78
CA THR A 281 22.89 14.99 -3.17
C THR A 281 21.95 15.14 -1.98
N LYS A 282 20.69 14.67 -2.09
CA LYS A 282 19.71 14.75 -1.00
C LYS A 282 20.11 13.85 0.17
N PHE A 283 20.47 12.59 -0.08
CA PHE A 283 20.83 11.65 0.99
C PHE A 283 22.10 12.05 1.73
N GLU A 284 23.10 12.66 1.07
CA GLU A 284 24.27 13.22 1.76
C GLU A 284 23.87 14.21 2.87
N VAL A 285 22.85 15.03 2.62
CA VAL A 285 22.37 16.03 3.57
C VAL A 285 21.38 15.44 4.57
N LEU A 286 20.47 14.57 4.13
CA LEU A 286 19.48 13.93 5.00
C LEU A 286 20.13 13.09 6.12
N GLU A 287 21.23 12.38 5.84
CA GLU A 287 22.01 11.66 6.85
C GLU A 287 22.53 12.62 7.95
N ARG A 288 23.01 13.80 7.55
CA ARG A 288 23.50 14.84 8.48
C ARG A 288 22.37 15.45 9.29
N LEU A 289 21.20 15.67 8.68
CA LEU A 289 20.02 16.18 9.38
C LEU A 289 19.53 15.19 10.43
N TYR A 290 19.50 13.90 10.11
CA TYR A 290 19.14 12.88 11.07
C TYR A 290 20.18 12.72 12.19
N ALA A 291 21.48 12.79 11.87
CA ALA A 291 22.53 12.78 12.90
C ALA A 291 22.38 13.96 13.88
N HIS A 292 22.12 15.16 13.36
CA HIS A 292 21.82 16.35 14.16
C HIS A 292 20.55 16.16 15.00
N PHE A 293 19.47 15.65 14.40
CA PHE A 293 18.21 15.36 15.10
C PHE A 293 18.42 14.38 16.26
N ARG A 294 19.17 13.30 16.01
CA ARG A 294 19.53 12.32 17.04
C ARG A 294 20.28 12.95 18.20
N GLU A 295 21.35 13.69 17.92
CA GLU A 295 22.19 14.30 18.96
C GLU A 295 21.39 15.32 19.77
N ARG A 296 20.67 16.21 19.08
CA ARG A 296 20.01 17.36 19.70
C ARG A 296 18.67 17.05 20.34
N HIS A 297 17.86 16.20 19.70
CA HIS A 297 16.48 15.95 20.13
C HIS A 297 16.33 14.61 20.84
N LEU A 298 16.89 13.51 20.30
CA LEU A 298 16.79 12.19 20.91
C LEU A 298 17.82 11.96 22.04
N GLY A 299 18.99 12.56 21.93
CA GLY A 299 20.08 12.49 22.91
C GLY A 299 19.96 13.50 24.05
N ALA A 300 18.97 14.40 24.01
CA ALA A 300 18.73 15.37 25.06
C ALA A 300 18.29 14.68 26.37
N GLN A 301 18.75 15.19 27.51
CA GLN A 301 18.42 14.65 28.84
C GLN A 301 16.91 14.66 29.13
N THR A 302 16.19 15.61 28.56
CA THR A 302 14.74 15.73 28.66
C THR A 302 14.16 15.64 27.25
N PRO A 303 13.13 14.81 27.00
CA PRO A 303 12.54 14.68 25.66
C PRO A 303 12.11 16.04 25.12
N THR A 304 12.67 16.42 23.97
CA THR A 304 12.22 17.62 23.27
C THR A 304 10.85 17.36 22.62
N GLN A 305 10.09 18.42 22.33
CA GLN A 305 8.80 18.28 21.64
C GLN A 305 8.95 17.55 20.29
N ARG A 306 10.04 17.78 19.56
CA ARG A 306 10.32 17.10 18.29
C ARG A 306 10.63 15.62 18.48
N ALA A 307 11.38 15.25 19.52
CA ALA A 307 11.61 13.85 19.87
C ALA A 307 10.31 13.14 20.22
N GLN A 308 9.45 13.78 21.02
CA GLN A 308 8.14 13.24 21.37
C GLN A 308 7.26 13.06 20.13
N ALA A 309 7.17 14.06 19.25
CA ALA A 309 6.40 13.97 18.01
C ALA A 309 6.89 12.85 17.08
N PHE A 310 8.21 12.60 17.02
CA PHE A 310 8.76 11.48 16.25
C PHE A 310 8.37 10.12 16.87
N ARG A 311 8.43 9.99 18.21
CA ARG A 311 7.97 8.77 18.90
C ARG A 311 6.48 8.54 18.73
N GLU A 312 5.67 9.60 18.75
CA GLU A 312 4.23 9.55 18.49
C GLU A 312 3.94 9.13 17.05
N PHE A 313 4.69 9.65 16.07
CA PHE A 313 4.59 9.21 14.68
C PHE A 313 4.91 7.73 14.51
N GLN A 314 5.99 7.25 15.13
CA GLN A 314 6.35 5.83 15.12
C GLN A 314 5.26 4.96 15.74
N ALA A 315 4.71 5.37 16.89
CA ALA A 315 3.62 4.66 17.55
C ALA A 315 2.35 4.62 16.70
N ALA A 316 2.01 5.74 16.05
CA ALA A 316 0.81 5.86 15.21
C ALA A 316 0.92 5.06 13.90
N ARG A 317 2.11 4.96 13.30
CA ARG A 317 2.33 4.17 12.07
C ARG A 317 2.66 2.71 12.36
N GLY A 318 3.09 2.41 13.58
CA GLY A 318 3.25 1.06 14.10
C GLY A 318 4.18 0.18 13.27
N GLU A 319 3.81 -1.09 13.17
CA GLU A 319 4.64 -2.13 12.59
C GLU A 319 4.89 -1.94 11.08
N ALA A 320 3.92 -1.40 10.34
CA ALA A 320 4.08 -1.15 8.90
C ALA A 320 5.29 -0.24 8.63
N LEU A 321 5.43 0.86 9.39
CA LEU A 321 6.57 1.77 9.28
C LEU A 321 7.88 1.07 9.65
N ARG A 322 7.87 0.33 10.77
CA ARG A 322 9.05 -0.38 11.26
C ARG A 322 9.55 -1.41 10.26
N ARG A 323 8.65 -2.19 9.64
CA ARG A 323 8.98 -3.19 8.62
C ARG A 323 9.55 -2.54 7.36
N HIS A 324 8.93 -1.47 6.83
CA HIS A 324 9.48 -0.74 5.68
C HIS A 324 10.87 -0.16 5.98
N ALA A 325 11.05 0.50 7.13
CA ALA A 325 12.35 1.05 7.50
C ALA A 325 13.44 -0.02 7.70
N THR A 326 13.04 -1.20 8.19
CA THR A 326 13.93 -2.36 8.35
C THR A 326 14.32 -2.93 6.99
N PHE A 327 13.37 -3.02 6.05
CA PHE A 327 13.61 -3.39 4.66
C PHE A 327 14.63 -2.45 4.01
N GLU A 328 14.45 -1.13 4.11
CA GLU A 328 15.38 -0.15 3.53
C GLU A 328 16.78 -0.24 4.14
N ALA A 329 16.87 -0.47 5.45
CA ALA A 329 18.14 -0.67 6.14
C ALA A 329 18.87 -1.95 5.71
N LEU A 330 18.14 -3.06 5.56
CA LEU A 330 18.68 -4.33 5.05
C LEU A 330 19.12 -4.18 3.59
N GLN A 331 18.27 -3.60 2.75
CA GLN A 331 18.56 -3.40 1.33
C GLN A 331 19.80 -2.52 1.14
N ALA A 332 19.91 -1.41 1.87
CA ALA A 332 21.09 -0.56 1.83
C ALA A 332 22.36 -1.30 2.27
N GLN A 333 22.27 -2.16 3.31
CA GLN A 333 23.41 -2.95 3.77
C GLN A 333 23.86 -3.99 2.73
N PHE A 334 22.94 -4.78 2.20
CA PHE A 334 23.28 -5.85 1.26
C PHE A 334 23.73 -5.29 -0.08
N HIS A 335 23.09 -4.23 -0.58
CA HIS A 335 23.51 -3.57 -1.81
C HIS A 335 24.90 -2.93 -1.70
N ALA A 336 25.25 -2.37 -0.53
CA ALA A 336 26.60 -1.85 -0.30
C ALA A 336 27.67 -2.94 -0.25
N ALA A 337 27.31 -4.17 0.14
CA ALA A 337 28.21 -5.32 0.12
C ALA A 337 28.34 -5.96 -1.27
N ASP A 338 27.24 -5.96 -2.04
CA ASP A 338 27.19 -6.48 -3.41
C ASP A 338 26.13 -5.72 -4.23
N ALA A 339 26.59 -4.97 -5.24
CA ALA A 339 25.73 -4.17 -6.11
C ALA A 339 24.77 -5.03 -6.97
N ALA A 340 25.01 -6.35 -7.09
CA ALA A 340 24.09 -7.27 -7.75
C ALA A 340 22.84 -7.60 -6.92
N VAL A 341 22.82 -7.24 -5.63
CA VAL A 341 21.63 -7.39 -4.78
C VAL A 341 20.58 -6.36 -5.18
N TRP A 342 19.59 -6.80 -5.95
CA TRP A 342 18.51 -5.97 -6.50
C TRP A 342 17.27 -5.91 -5.59
N GLY A 343 17.18 -6.77 -4.57
CA GLY A 343 16.06 -6.78 -3.63
C GLY A 343 16.06 -8.03 -2.76
N TRP A 344 15.02 -8.15 -1.93
CA TRP A 344 14.89 -9.24 -0.95
C TRP A 344 14.94 -10.67 -1.51
N PRO A 345 14.49 -10.99 -2.75
CA PRO A 345 14.52 -12.37 -3.23
C PRO A 345 15.92 -12.97 -3.37
N VAL A 346 16.96 -12.14 -3.40
CA VAL A 346 18.37 -12.55 -3.48
C VAL A 346 19.16 -12.24 -2.21
N TRP A 347 18.49 -11.81 -1.13
CA TRP A 347 19.14 -11.72 0.19
C TRP A 347 19.48 -13.10 0.73
N PRO A 348 20.39 -13.21 1.72
CA PRO A 348 20.57 -14.45 2.46
C PRO A 348 19.22 -14.92 3.03
N GLU A 349 18.95 -16.22 2.94
CA GLU A 349 17.65 -16.84 3.27
C GLU A 349 17.09 -16.39 4.62
N ALA A 350 17.94 -16.26 5.64
CA ALA A 350 17.57 -15.81 6.97
C ALA A 350 16.92 -14.41 7.03
N TYR A 351 17.09 -13.57 6.00
CA TYR A 351 16.52 -12.21 5.95
C TYR A 351 15.33 -12.08 4.98
N GLN A 352 14.99 -13.15 4.26
CA GLN A 352 13.87 -13.10 3.30
C GLN A 352 12.52 -13.12 4.01
N ASP A 353 12.43 -13.73 5.19
CA ASP A 353 11.27 -13.65 6.07
C ASP A 353 11.42 -12.48 7.04
N HIS A 354 10.47 -11.55 7.01
CA HIS A 354 10.48 -10.35 7.85
C HIS A 354 10.27 -10.66 9.34
N ASP A 355 9.70 -11.81 9.68
CA ASP A 355 9.46 -12.24 11.07
C ASP A 355 10.60 -13.12 11.63
N SER A 356 11.67 -13.32 10.86
CA SER A 356 12.80 -14.14 11.28
C SER A 356 13.57 -13.54 12.47
N GLU A 357 14.22 -14.40 13.25
CA GLU A 357 15.08 -13.95 14.35
C GLU A 357 16.30 -13.15 13.87
N ALA A 358 16.77 -13.39 12.63
CA ALA A 358 17.85 -12.60 12.05
C ALA A 358 17.42 -11.16 11.75
N VAL A 359 16.21 -10.97 11.21
CA VAL A 359 15.63 -9.63 10.97
C VAL A 359 15.37 -8.90 12.29
N LYS A 360 14.79 -9.58 13.28
CA LYS A 360 14.57 -9.01 14.62
C LYS A 360 15.89 -8.60 15.29
N THR A 361 16.93 -9.42 15.17
CA THR A 361 18.26 -9.12 15.70
C THR A 361 18.88 -7.92 14.98
N PHE A 362 18.84 -7.90 13.65
CA PHE A 362 19.30 -6.77 12.86
C PHE A 362 18.61 -5.47 13.27
N CYS A 363 17.28 -5.48 13.43
CA CYS A 363 16.51 -4.31 13.83
C CYS A 363 16.94 -3.78 15.21
N ARG A 364 17.26 -4.65 16.17
CA ARG A 364 17.78 -4.25 17.50
C ARG A 364 19.21 -3.69 17.41
N GLU A 365 20.09 -4.36 16.67
CA GLU A 365 21.51 -4.01 16.60
C GLU A 365 21.78 -2.78 15.72
N ARG A 366 20.91 -2.52 14.73
CA ARG A 366 21.01 -1.43 13.76
C ARG A 366 19.83 -0.48 13.86
N LEU A 367 19.32 -0.30 15.08
CA LEU A 367 18.16 0.53 15.37
C LEU A 367 18.34 1.96 14.85
N ASP A 368 19.54 2.53 14.97
CA ASP A 368 19.81 3.88 14.51
C ASP A 368 19.64 4.03 12.99
N ARG A 369 20.01 3.00 12.21
CA ARG A 369 19.82 2.93 10.77
C ARG A 369 18.36 2.71 10.39
N VAL A 370 17.63 1.89 11.13
CA VAL A 370 16.18 1.71 10.93
C VAL A 370 15.46 3.04 11.20
N GLU A 371 15.74 3.67 12.34
CA GLU A 371 15.13 4.94 12.72
C GLU A 371 15.47 6.10 11.76
N TYR A 372 16.60 6.03 11.03
CA TYR A 372 16.87 6.97 9.94
C TYR A 372 15.78 6.94 8.87
N PHE A 373 15.41 5.75 8.38
CA PHE A 373 14.36 5.62 7.37
C PHE A 373 12.98 5.95 7.94
N GLU A 374 12.72 5.66 9.22
CA GLU A 374 11.50 6.11 9.90
C GLU A 374 11.45 7.65 10.00
N TYR A 375 12.58 8.29 10.29
CA TYR A 375 12.71 9.75 10.30
C TYR A 375 12.45 10.35 8.92
N LEU A 376 12.93 9.73 7.84
CA LEU A 376 12.63 10.21 6.49
C LEU A 376 11.13 10.13 6.17
N GLN A 377 10.46 9.02 6.50
CA GLN A 377 9.01 8.90 6.34
C GLN A 377 8.25 9.92 7.19
N TRP A 378 8.74 10.21 8.40
CA TRP A 378 8.19 11.28 9.24
C TRP A 378 8.31 12.66 8.58
N GLN A 379 9.49 13.01 8.05
CA GLN A 379 9.68 14.29 7.34
C GLN A 379 8.77 14.39 6.11
N VAL A 380 8.59 13.29 5.36
CA VAL A 380 7.71 13.27 4.19
C VAL A 380 6.24 13.46 4.60
N SER A 381 5.78 12.77 5.65
CA SER A 381 4.43 12.94 6.22
C SER A 381 4.17 14.40 6.60
N LEU A 382 5.10 15.03 7.34
CA LEU A 382 4.97 16.43 7.74
C LEU A 382 4.88 17.39 6.55
N GLN A 383 5.67 17.17 5.50
CA GLN A 383 5.62 18.04 4.33
C GLN A 383 4.35 17.83 3.51
N LEU A 384 3.86 16.59 3.35
CA LEU A 384 2.61 16.31 2.65
C LEU A 384 1.39 16.83 3.44
N GLU A 385 1.38 16.68 4.77
CA GLU A 385 0.37 17.26 5.66
C GLU A 385 0.32 18.79 5.54
N ARG A 386 1.48 19.44 5.42
CA ARG A 386 1.56 20.88 5.17
C ARG A 386 0.96 21.25 3.81
N VAL A 387 1.15 20.43 2.77
CA VAL A 387 0.54 20.64 1.46
C VAL A 387 -0.99 20.52 1.55
N ALA A 388 -1.49 19.48 2.20
CA ALA A 388 -2.93 19.27 2.40
C ALA A 388 -3.56 20.43 3.19
N ALA A 389 -2.99 20.79 4.34
CA ALA A 389 -3.48 21.90 5.16
C ALA A 389 -3.46 23.24 4.39
N ARG A 390 -2.51 23.42 3.46
CA ARG A 390 -2.48 24.62 2.61
C ARG A 390 -3.60 24.63 1.59
N CYS A 391 -3.98 23.48 1.02
CA CYS A 391 -5.14 23.37 0.14
C CYS A 391 -6.42 23.78 0.88
N ASP A 392 -6.62 23.28 2.10
CA ASP A 392 -7.77 23.61 2.94
C ASP A 392 -7.81 25.11 3.26
N ALA A 393 -6.68 25.68 3.65
CA ALA A 393 -6.56 27.11 3.97
C ALA A 393 -6.80 28.02 2.75
N LEU A 394 -6.62 27.50 1.53
CA LEU A 394 -6.90 28.19 0.27
C LEU A 394 -8.35 27.98 -0.20
N GLY A 395 -9.15 27.17 0.52
CA GLY A 395 -10.54 26.88 0.16
C GLY A 395 -10.67 26.05 -1.11
N MET A 396 -9.69 25.20 -1.41
CA MET A 396 -9.78 24.28 -2.55
C MET A 396 -10.78 23.16 -2.24
N GLU A 397 -11.79 23.00 -3.10
CA GLU A 397 -12.89 22.04 -2.92
C GLU A 397 -12.44 20.57 -2.79
N VAL A 398 -11.37 20.19 -3.50
CA VAL A 398 -10.73 18.86 -3.41
C VAL A 398 -9.32 18.95 -2.84
N GLY A 399 -8.58 20.01 -3.17
CA GLY A 399 -7.19 20.17 -2.76
C GLY A 399 -6.25 19.28 -3.58
N LEU A 400 -5.68 18.24 -2.97
CA LEU A 400 -4.79 17.30 -3.64
C LEU A 400 -5.54 16.10 -4.19
N TYR A 401 -5.30 15.79 -5.46
CA TYR A 401 -5.67 14.52 -6.08
C TYR A 401 -4.45 13.62 -6.17
N LEU A 402 -4.44 12.57 -5.36
CA LEU A 402 -3.38 11.57 -5.34
C LEU A 402 -3.71 10.43 -6.30
N ASP A 403 -2.69 9.92 -6.95
CA ASP A 403 -2.76 8.76 -7.83
C ASP A 403 -2.25 7.50 -7.11
N LEU A 404 -2.99 6.39 -7.21
CA LEU A 404 -2.69 5.11 -6.56
C LEU A 404 -2.29 4.10 -7.63
N ALA A 405 -0.99 3.76 -7.69
CA ALA A 405 -0.49 2.67 -8.51
C ALA A 405 -1.24 1.34 -8.29
N VAL A 406 -1.37 0.56 -9.36
CA VAL A 406 -2.15 -0.69 -9.39
C VAL A 406 -1.60 -1.75 -8.44
N SER A 407 -0.27 -1.84 -8.31
CA SER A 407 0.42 -2.78 -7.41
C SER A 407 1.82 -2.25 -7.05
N VAL A 408 2.66 -3.12 -6.50
CA VAL A 408 4.04 -2.89 -6.05
C VAL A 408 5.01 -3.69 -6.90
N ASP A 409 6.28 -3.35 -6.85
CA ASP A 409 7.34 -4.19 -7.39
C ASP A 409 7.55 -5.43 -6.49
N ARG A 410 7.79 -6.59 -7.10
CA ARG A 410 8.02 -7.87 -6.39
C ARG A 410 9.20 -7.85 -5.41
N ALA A 411 10.19 -6.98 -5.66
CA ALA A 411 11.34 -6.77 -4.80
C ALA A 411 11.10 -5.71 -3.72
N GLY A 412 9.93 -5.09 -3.69
CA GLY A 412 9.56 -4.01 -2.78
C GLY A 412 9.33 -4.45 -1.34
N SER A 413 9.30 -3.47 -0.44
CA SER A 413 9.04 -3.71 0.99
C SER A 413 7.66 -4.29 1.26
N ASP A 414 6.64 -3.91 0.48
CA ASP A 414 5.29 -4.46 0.64
C ASP A 414 5.26 -5.94 0.27
N ALA A 415 5.90 -6.34 -0.83
CA ALA A 415 5.99 -7.74 -1.25
C ALA A 415 6.81 -8.60 -0.27
N TRP A 416 7.83 -8.01 0.37
CA TRP A 416 8.59 -8.66 1.44
C TRP A 416 7.76 -8.84 2.73
N THR A 417 6.98 -7.81 3.08
CA THR A 417 6.23 -7.74 4.35
C THR A 417 4.92 -8.52 4.30
N TYR A 418 4.16 -8.39 3.23
CA TYR A 418 2.83 -8.97 3.07
C TYR A 418 2.85 -10.06 2.01
N ARG A 419 3.90 -10.88 1.99
CA ARG A 419 4.15 -11.89 0.94
C ARG A 419 2.93 -12.76 0.65
N GLU A 420 2.21 -13.17 1.70
CA GLU A 420 1.02 -14.02 1.59
C GLU A 420 -0.17 -13.33 0.91
N CYS A 421 -0.15 -11.99 0.80
CA CYS A 421 -1.17 -11.22 0.09
C CYS A 421 -0.89 -11.07 -1.41
N TYR A 422 0.26 -11.54 -1.91
CA TYR A 422 0.68 -11.36 -3.31
C TYR A 422 0.95 -12.71 -4.00
N ALA A 423 0.49 -12.85 -5.24
CA ALA A 423 0.87 -13.98 -6.09
C ALA A 423 2.19 -13.68 -6.84
N LEU A 424 3.34 -13.90 -6.19
CA LEU A 424 4.66 -13.47 -6.69
C LEU A 424 5.13 -14.16 -7.98
N GLY A 425 4.59 -15.33 -8.33
CA GLY A 425 4.85 -15.99 -9.60
C GLY A 425 3.91 -15.55 -10.74
N ALA A 426 2.90 -14.73 -10.44
CA ALA A 426 2.02 -14.10 -11.42
C ALA A 426 2.42 -12.64 -11.68
N SER A 427 1.92 -12.08 -12.78
CA SER A 427 2.13 -10.68 -13.14
C SER A 427 0.83 -10.06 -13.65
N VAL A 428 0.53 -8.86 -13.15
CA VAL A 428 -0.54 -8.00 -13.66
C VAL A 428 -0.13 -7.49 -15.04
N GLY A 429 -1.12 -7.38 -15.91
CA GLY A 429 -0.92 -6.89 -17.26
C GLY A 429 -2.25 -6.55 -17.93
N ALA A 430 -2.19 -6.42 -19.25
CA ALA A 430 -3.37 -6.23 -20.09
C ALA A 430 -3.36 -7.24 -21.25
N PRO A 431 -4.53 -7.79 -21.64
CA PRO A 431 -4.62 -8.61 -22.85
C PRO A 431 -4.27 -7.78 -24.10
N PRO A 432 -4.01 -8.42 -25.25
CA PRO A 432 -3.79 -7.74 -26.51
C PRO A 432 -4.87 -6.70 -26.85
N ASP A 433 -4.44 -5.54 -27.30
CA ASP A 433 -5.29 -4.45 -27.76
C ASP A 433 -4.85 -3.91 -29.14
N ASP A 434 -5.50 -2.85 -29.62
CA ASP A 434 -5.29 -2.24 -30.93
C ASP A 434 -3.97 -1.47 -31.05
N PHE A 435 -3.39 -1.03 -29.92
CA PHE A 435 -2.09 -0.37 -29.87
C PHE A 435 -0.95 -1.34 -29.58
N ASN A 436 -1.21 -2.36 -28.77
CA ASN A 436 -0.26 -3.38 -28.36
C ASN A 436 -0.84 -4.79 -28.57
N MET A 437 -0.60 -5.29 -29.78
CA MET A 437 -1.06 -6.61 -30.24
C MET A 437 -0.47 -7.80 -29.45
N SER A 438 0.57 -7.58 -28.64
CA SER A 438 1.15 -8.60 -27.76
C SER A 438 0.58 -8.54 -26.34
N GLY A 439 -0.25 -7.54 -26.03
CA GLY A 439 -0.65 -7.22 -24.68
C GLY A 439 0.50 -6.60 -23.88
N GLN A 440 0.27 -6.43 -22.58
CA GLN A 440 1.21 -5.77 -21.69
C GLN A 440 1.49 -6.68 -20.49
N ASP A 441 2.76 -6.78 -20.12
CA ASP A 441 3.20 -7.36 -18.85
C ASP A 441 3.84 -6.22 -18.05
N TRP A 442 3.25 -5.88 -16.90
CA TRP A 442 3.74 -4.79 -16.06
C TRP A 442 4.76 -5.26 -15.02
N GLY A 443 5.01 -6.57 -14.90
CA GLY A 443 5.98 -7.15 -13.97
C GLY A 443 5.56 -7.14 -12.49
N LEU A 444 4.33 -6.72 -12.17
CA LEU A 444 3.86 -6.49 -10.80
C LEU A 444 3.00 -7.68 -10.31
N PRO A 445 3.21 -8.23 -9.11
CA PRO A 445 2.31 -9.25 -8.56
C PRO A 445 0.91 -8.69 -8.31
N PRO A 446 -0.17 -9.46 -8.55
CA PRO A 446 -1.53 -9.05 -8.20
C PRO A 446 -1.80 -9.09 -6.70
#